data_AF-K1SQV5-F1
#
_entry.id   AF-K1SQV5-F1
#
_cell.length_a   1.000
_cell.length_b   1.000
_cell.length_c   1.000
_cell.angle_alpha   90.00
_cell.angle_beta   90.00
_cell.angle_gamma   90.00
#
_symmetry.space_group_name_H-M   'P 1'
#
loop_
_entity.id
_entity.type
_entity.pdbx_description
1 polymer ?
#
loop_
_entity_poly.entity_id
_entity_poly.type
_entity_poly.pdbx_seq_one_letter_code
_entity_poly.pdbx_strand_id
1 'polypeptide(L)'
;MQKAIAEYIKKKNPEDVSLVCMGNGGLSEAEEDTLCAKYIKSLLEGENPNLDKEIEELKNIAGKRFFDPKLQNIFPERDFYLSTELNKFNFVLKVEKDDIGL
;
A
#
# COMPACT_ATOMS: atom_id res chain seq x y z
N MET A 1 -2.23 6.74 3.42
CA MET A 1 -1.49 6.88 4.70
C MET A 1 0.03 6.82 4.57
N GLN A 2 0.55 6.72 3.35
CA GLN A 2 1.96 6.42 3.07
C GLN A 2 2.92 7.47 3.63
N LYS A 3 2.58 8.77 3.51
CA LYS A 3 3.31 9.86 4.17
C LYS A 3 3.34 9.73 5.69
N ALA A 4 2.20 9.47 6.34
CA ALA A 4 2.15 9.30 7.79
C ALA A 4 3.02 8.12 8.26
N ILE A 5 3.04 7.02 7.49
CA ILE A 5 3.92 5.87 7.73
C ILE A 5 5.39 6.29 7.62
N ALA A 6 5.78 6.97 6.54
CA ALA A 6 7.16 7.40 6.32
C ALA A 6 7.63 8.38 7.42
N GLU A 7 6.79 9.34 7.80
CA GLU A 7 7.07 10.28 8.90
C GLU A 7 7.22 9.56 10.25
N TYR A 8 6.35 8.59 10.52
CA TYR A 8 6.44 7.77 11.73
C TYR A 8 7.75 6.99 11.79
N ILE A 9 8.14 6.32 10.70
CA ILE A 9 9.38 5.56 10.61
C ILE A 9 10.58 6.49 10.80
N LYS A 10 10.63 7.64 10.10
CA LYS A 10 11.70 8.65 10.26
C LYS A 10 11.82 9.13 11.70
N LYS A 11 10.68 9.40 12.36
CA LYS A 11 10.65 9.82 13.77
C LYS A 11 11.17 8.73 14.71
N LYS A 12 10.92 7.46 14.41
CA LYS A 12 11.46 6.33 15.17
C LYS A 12 12.95 6.11 14.94
N ASN A 13 13.49 6.58 13.81
CA ASN A 13 14.89 6.48 13.43
C ASN A 13 15.49 5.07 13.65
N PRO A 14 14.86 4.01 13.13
CA PRO A 14 15.44 2.67 13.19
C PRO A 14 16.69 2.58 12.31
N GLU A 15 17.61 1.68 12.67
CA GLU A 15 18.79 1.36 11.85
C GLU A 15 18.37 0.70 10.53
N ASP A 16 17.44 -0.27 10.61
CA ASP A 16 16.92 -1.01 9.46
C ASP A 16 15.39 -0.91 9.37
N VAL A 17 14.89 -0.86 8.13
CA VAL A 17 13.46 -0.90 7.82
C VAL A 17 13.21 -1.96 6.76
N SER A 18 12.32 -2.90 7.07
CA SER A 18 11.80 -3.86 6.09
C SER A 18 10.35 -3.52 5.74
N LEU A 19 10.08 -3.30 4.45
CA LEU A 19 8.72 -3.15 3.92
C LEU A 19 8.30 -4.52 3.36
N VAL A 20 7.29 -5.14 3.99
CA VAL A 20 6.87 -6.51 3.68
C VAL A 20 5.61 -6.46 2.81
N CYS A 21 5.73 -6.83 1.53
CA CYS A 21 4.60 -7.01 0.62
C CYS A 21 3.89 -8.34 0.94
N MET A 22 2.55 -8.35 0.97
CA MET A 22 1.78 -9.57 1.23
C MET A 22 1.83 -10.51 0.03
N GLY A 23 1.72 -9.95 -1.18
CA GLY A 23 1.65 -10.71 -2.41
C GLY A 23 0.31 -11.44 -2.57
N ASN A 24 0.25 -12.29 -3.59
CA ASN A 24 -0.95 -13.08 -3.90
C ASN A 24 -0.88 -14.44 -3.21
N GLY A 25 -1.35 -14.50 -1.95
CA GLY A 25 -1.42 -15.74 -1.17
C GLY A 25 -0.06 -16.41 -0.91
N GLY A 26 1.04 -15.63 -0.92
CA GLY A 26 2.41 -16.13 -0.79
C GLY A 26 2.92 -16.92 -2.00
N LEU A 27 2.18 -16.93 -3.11
CA LEU A 27 2.56 -17.67 -4.33
C LEU A 27 3.25 -16.79 -5.37
N SER A 28 2.89 -15.52 -5.43
CA SER A 28 3.50 -14.55 -6.33
C SER A 28 3.51 -13.17 -5.72
N GLU A 29 4.31 -12.27 -6.28
CA GLU A 29 4.21 -10.85 -5.99
C GLU A 29 2.82 -10.30 -6.39
N ALA A 30 2.46 -9.20 -5.75
CA ALA A 30 1.30 -8.39 -6.09
C ALA A 30 1.83 -6.98 -6.42
N GLU A 31 1.59 -6.51 -7.65
CA GLU A 31 2.20 -5.28 -8.13
C GLU A 31 1.77 -4.05 -7.33
N GLU A 32 0.54 -4.04 -6.80
CA GLU A 32 0.01 -2.99 -5.93
C GLU A 32 0.77 -2.89 -4.61
N ASP A 33 1.14 -4.03 -4.01
CA ASP A 33 1.91 -4.07 -2.76
C ASP A 33 3.33 -3.55 -3.01
N THR A 34 3.97 -4.05 -4.07
CA THR A 34 5.32 -3.63 -4.46
C THR A 34 5.37 -2.14 -4.81
N LEU A 35 4.35 -1.61 -5.49
CA LEU A 35 4.25 -0.17 -5.78
C LEU A 35 4.09 0.64 -4.49
N CYS A 36 3.24 0.21 -3.57
CA CYS A 36 3.04 0.87 -2.28
C CYS A 36 4.34 0.88 -1.44
N ALA A 37 5.04 -0.25 -1.36
CA ALA A 37 6.32 -0.37 -0.68
C ALA A 37 7.39 0.55 -1.29
N LYS A 38 7.51 0.57 -2.63
CA LYS A 38 8.41 1.49 -3.34
C LYS A 38 8.09 2.95 -3.05
N TYR A 39 6.81 3.32 -3.01
CA TYR A 39 6.41 4.69 -2.69
C TYR A 39 6.81 5.08 -1.27
N ILE A 40 6.56 4.22 -0.28
CA ILE A 40 6.97 4.46 1.11
C ILE A 40 8.50 4.57 1.19
N LYS A 41 9.25 3.73 0.49
CA LYS A 41 10.72 3.82 0.40
C LYS A 41 11.18 5.17 -0.16
N SER A 42 10.63 5.62 -1.29
CA SER A 42 10.94 6.94 -1.86
C SER A 42 10.67 8.07 -0.86
N LEU A 43 9.54 8.02 -0.14
CA LEU A 43 9.24 8.99 0.92
C LEU A 43 10.27 8.95 2.06
N LEU A 44 10.76 7.77 2.44
CA LEU A 44 11.84 7.61 3.42
C LEU A 44 13.15 8.23 2.94
N GLU A 45 13.47 8.07 1.66
CA GLU A 45 14.66 8.63 0.99
C GLU A 45 14.53 10.14 0.69
N GLY A 46 13.38 10.75 1.00
CA GLY A 46 13.14 12.19 0.83
C GLY A 46 12.57 12.59 -0.52
N GLU A 47 12.19 11.60 -1.34
CA GLU A 47 11.54 11.78 -2.63
C GLU A 47 10.01 11.82 -2.46
N ASN A 48 9.31 12.37 -3.46
CA ASN A 48 7.85 12.31 -3.53
C ASN A 48 7.41 12.17 -4.99
N PRO A 49 7.60 10.98 -5.59
CA PRO A 49 7.26 10.76 -7.00
C PRO A 49 5.75 10.87 -7.22
N ASN A 50 5.38 11.28 -8.44
CA ASN A 50 4.01 11.16 -8.91
C ASN A 50 3.78 9.72 -9.41
N LEU A 51 2.72 9.07 -8.94
CA LEU A 51 2.37 7.69 -9.30
C LEU A 51 1.13 7.58 -10.21
N ASP A 52 0.63 8.68 -10.76
CA ASP A 52 -0.60 8.68 -11.55
C ASP A 52 -0.56 7.65 -12.70
N LYS A 53 0.60 7.48 -13.35
CA LYS A 53 0.77 6.53 -14.45
C LYS A 53 0.75 5.09 -13.97
N GLU A 54 1.47 4.79 -12.90
CA GLU A 54 1.57 3.48 -12.27
C GLU A 54 0.21 3.05 -11.71
N ILE A 55 -0.54 3.97 -11.11
CA ILE A 55 -1.91 3.74 -10.64
C ILE A 55 -2.86 3.47 -11.81
N GLU A 56 -2.73 4.19 -12.92
CA GLU A 56 -3.55 3.92 -14.11
C GLU A 56 -3.23 2.54 -14.72
N GLU A 57 -1.95 2.17 -14.75
CA GLU A 57 -1.52 0.85 -15.20
C GLU A 57 -2.09 -0.27 -14.32
N LEU A 58 -2.16 -0.07 -12.99
CA LEU A 58 -2.73 -1.04 -12.06
C LEU A 58 -4.14 -1.49 -12.44
N LYS A 59 -4.97 -0.61 -13.04
CA LYS A 59 -6.31 -0.98 -13.52
C LYS A 59 -6.28 -2.13 -14.54
N ASN A 60 -5.20 -2.22 -15.30
CA ASN A 60 -5.00 -3.19 -16.36
C ASN A 60 -4.16 -4.41 -15.93
N ILE A 61 -3.74 -4.49 -14.67
CA ILE A 61 -3.02 -5.64 -14.11
C ILE A 61 -3.74 -6.16 -12.86
N ALA A 62 -3.16 -6.04 -11.66
CA ALA A 62 -3.74 -6.46 -10.38
C ALA A 62 -5.15 -5.89 -10.11
N GLY A 63 -5.44 -4.69 -10.63
CA GLY A 63 -6.71 -3.98 -10.47
C GLY A 63 -7.84 -4.48 -11.37
N LYS A 64 -7.57 -5.32 -12.38
CA LYS A 64 -8.57 -5.75 -13.38
C LYS A 64 -9.88 -6.26 -12.77
N ARG A 65 -9.78 -7.00 -11.65
CA ARG A 65 -10.94 -7.58 -10.94
C ARG A 65 -11.95 -6.54 -10.45
N PHE A 66 -11.50 -5.32 -10.12
CA PHE A 66 -12.38 -4.23 -9.67
C PHE A 66 -13.21 -3.63 -10.82
N PHE A 67 -12.83 -3.87 -12.07
CA PHE A 67 -13.52 -3.36 -13.26
C PHE A 67 -14.31 -4.45 -14.01
N ASP A 68 -14.36 -5.68 -13.48
CA ASP A 68 -15.24 -6.73 -14.02
C ASP A 68 -16.68 -6.54 -13.49
N PRO A 69 -17.67 -6.30 -14.36
CA PRO A 69 -19.07 -6.15 -13.94
C PRO A 69 -19.63 -7.37 -13.20
N LYS A 70 -19.08 -8.57 -13.46
CA LYS A 70 -19.52 -9.81 -12.82
C LYS A 70 -19.01 -9.97 -11.40
N LEU A 71 -18.00 -9.20 -11.01
CA LEU A 71 -17.33 -9.31 -9.73
C LEU A 71 -17.65 -8.16 -8.76
N GLN A 72 -18.51 -7.22 -9.14
CA GLN A 72 -18.79 -6.00 -8.36
C GLN A 72 -19.35 -6.24 -6.95
N ASN A 73 -19.91 -7.41 -6.68
CA ASN A 73 -20.35 -7.81 -5.33
C ASN A 73 -19.20 -8.19 -4.39
N ILE A 74 -18.01 -8.46 -4.92
CA ILE A 74 -16.81 -8.88 -4.18
C ILE A 74 -15.71 -7.82 -4.32
N PHE A 75 -15.56 -7.24 -5.51
CA PHE A 75 -14.58 -6.22 -5.85
C PHE A 75 -15.28 -4.98 -6.45
N PRO A 76 -15.95 -4.16 -5.63
CA PRO A 76 -16.58 -2.93 -6.11
C PRO A 76 -15.54 -2.00 -6.75
N GLU A 77 -15.84 -1.42 -7.92
CA GLU A 77 -14.91 -0.52 -8.62
C GLU A 77 -14.40 0.62 -7.72
N ARG A 78 -15.26 1.13 -6.84
CA ARG A 78 -14.93 2.19 -5.88
C ARG A 78 -13.73 1.84 -4.99
N ASP A 79 -13.56 0.57 -4.64
CA ASP A 79 -12.49 0.13 -3.73
C ASP A 79 -11.11 0.28 -4.37
N PHE A 80 -11.01 0.19 -5.70
CA PHE A 80 -9.78 0.50 -6.41
C PHE A 80 -9.35 1.94 -6.15
N TYR A 81 -10.24 2.91 -6.42
CA TYR A 81 -9.93 4.32 -6.24
C TYR A 81 -9.64 4.69 -4.78
N LEU A 82 -10.38 4.11 -3.82
CA LEU A 82 -10.15 4.34 -2.40
C LEU A 82 -8.78 3.80 -1.95
N SER A 83 -8.36 2.66 -2.48
CA SER A 83 -7.10 2.01 -2.12
C SER A 83 -5.89 2.68 -2.78
N THR A 84 -6.06 3.27 -3.98
CA THR A 84 -4.98 3.97 -4.70
C THR A 84 -4.89 5.45 -4.34
N GLU A 85 -5.78 5.98 -3.51
CA GLU A 85 -5.74 7.38 -3.08
C GLU A 85 -4.55 7.64 -2.15
N LEU A 86 -3.56 8.35 -2.66
CA LEU A 86 -2.33 8.63 -1.93
C LEU A 86 -2.58 9.57 -0.74
N ASN A 87 -2.03 9.21 0.42
CA ASN A 87 -1.93 10.12 1.57
C ASN A 87 -3.27 10.64 2.13
N LYS A 88 -4.38 9.93 1.88
CA LYS A 88 -5.72 10.27 2.39
C LYS A 88 -5.82 10.38 3.92
N PHE A 89 -5.10 9.52 4.63
CA PHE A 89 -5.12 9.43 6.09
C PHE A 89 -3.78 9.83 6.70
N ASN A 90 -3.81 10.49 7.84
CA ASN A 90 -2.66 11.05 8.55
C ASN A 90 -2.31 10.29 9.85
N PHE A 91 -2.75 9.05 9.98
CA PHE A 91 -2.43 8.17 11.12
C PHE A 91 -1.74 6.89 10.65
N VAL A 92 -1.11 6.19 11.59
CA VAL A 92 -0.52 4.87 11.38
C VAL A 92 -1.25 3.85 12.26
N LEU A 93 -1.42 2.64 11.74
CA LEU A 93 -1.85 1.50 12.54
C LEU A 93 -0.60 0.85 13.14
N LYS A 94 -0.66 0.58 14.44
CA LYS A 94 0.41 -0.10 15.17
C LYS A 94 -0.17 -1.38 15.76
N VAL A 95 0.55 -2.48 15.55
CA VAL A 95 0.27 -3.72 16.25
C VAL A 95 0.89 -3.64 17.66
N GLU A 96 0.12 -4.01 18.67
CA GLU A 96 0.56 -4.12 20.05
C GLU A 96 0.54 -5.59 20.46
N LYS A 97 1.45 -5.98 21.37
CA LYS A 97 1.34 -7.27 22.05
C LYS A 97 0.29 -7.17 23.15
N ASP A 98 -0.54 -8.19 23.27
CA ASP A 98 -1.38 -8.42 24.44
C ASP A 98 -0.85 -9.60 25.28
N ASP A 99 -1.56 -9.92 26.36
CA ASP A 99 -1.18 -10.99 27.30
C ASP A 99 -1.22 -12.40 26.66
N ILE A 100 -1.80 -12.52 25.47
CA ILE A 100 -1.97 -13.77 24.73
C ILE A 100 -0.95 -13.87 23.58
N GLY A 101 -0.36 -12.74 23.16
CA GLY A 101 0.77 -12.71 22.25
C GLY A 101 0.89 -11.45 21.37
N LEU A 102 1.59 -11.62 20.26
CA LEU A 102 1.52 -10.81 19.04
C LEU A 102 0.84 -11.67 17.97
#